data_AF-A0A3D2JXD3-F1
#
_entry.id   AF-A0A3D2JXD3-F1
#
_cell.length_a   1.000
_cell.length_b   1.000
_cell.length_c   1.000
_cell.angle_alpha   90.00
_cell.angle_beta   90.00
_cell.angle_gamma   90.00
#
_symmetry.space_group_name_H-M   'P 1'
#
loop_
_entity.id
_entity.type
_entity.pdbx_description
1 polymer ?
#
loop_
_entity_poly.entity_id
_entity_poly.type
_entity_poly.pdbx_seq_one_letter_code
_entity_poly.pdbx_strand_id
1 'polypeptide(L)'
;DFDAMGARGRRGGRKAKSRLSSQHAFEKPTEFIAREITISDANTVADLSQKMSVKSAEIVKLLFNMGVMATINQILDRDTSTLLIEEMGHKPKYVSEDAIEEQLADSLSAEIGAEEIVRAPVVTVMGHVDHG
;
A
#
# COMPACT_ATOMS: atom_id res chain seq x y z
N ASP A 1 -23.19 -23.32 74.04
CA ASP A 1 -21.84 -23.61 73.51
C ASP A 1 -21.96 -24.02 72.06
N PHE A 2 -21.94 -23.15 71.06
CA PHE A 2 -21.00 -22.06 70.74
C PHE A 2 -19.53 -22.52 70.69
N ASP A 3 -19.15 -22.99 69.49
CA ASP A 3 -18.02 -22.51 68.69
C ASP A 3 -16.64 -22.38 69.36
N ALA A 4 -15.69 -23.24 68.97
CA ALA A 4 -14.26 -22.94 69.10
C ALA A 4 -13.43 -23.78 68.11
N MET A 5 -13.53 -23.39 66.84
CA MET A 5 -12.66 -23.83 65.77
C MET A 5 -11.26 -23.23 65.96
N GLY A 6 -10.25 -24.07 66.20
CA GLY A 6 -8.87 -23.62 66.40
C GLY A 6 -7.84 -24.60 65.86
N ALA A 7 -7.46 -24.45 64.58
CA ALA A 7 -6.13 -24.85 64.10
C ALA A 7 -5.80 -24.19 62.75
N ARG A 8 -5.00 -23.12 62.82
CA ARG A 8 -4.32 -22.49 61.68
C ARG A 8 -3.21 -23.41 61.16
N GLY A 9 -3.41 -24.01 59.98
CA GLY A 9 -2.40 -24.75 59.23
C GLY A 9 -2.06 -24.06 57.90
N ARG A 10 -0.99 -23.28 57.92
CA ARG A 10 -0.40 -22.51 56.82
C ARG A 10 0.26 -23.46 55.81
N ARG A 11 -0.05 -23.34 54.49
CA ARG A 11 0.91 -23.29 53.37
C ARG A 11 0.24 -23.59 52.03
N GLY A 12 0.22 -22.55 51.19
CA GLY A 12 0.00 -22.67 49.76
C GLY A 12 1.01 -23.63 49.13
N GLY A 13 0.50 -24.53 48.29
CA GLY A 13 1.27 -25.53 47.58
C GLY A 13 0.59 -25.86 46.25
N ARG A 14 0.90 -25.03 45.25
CA ARG A 14 0.98 -25.37 43.82
C ARG A 14 -0.13 -26.24 43.23
N LYS A 15 -1.05 -25.55 42.54
CA LYS A 15 -1.81 -26.12 41.43
C LYS A 15 -0.84 -26.83 40.48
N ALA A 16 -0.90 -28.16 40.44
CA ALA A 16 -0.31 -28.96 39.38
C ALA A 16 -1.10 -28.71 38.09
N LYS A 17 -0.84 -27.56 37.45
CA LYS A 17 -1.18 -27.35 36.05
C LYS A 17 -0.18 -28.17 35.24
N SER A 18 -0.53 -29.43 35.01
CA SER A 18 -0.10 -30.13 33.81
C SER A 18 -0.51 -29.27 32.61
N ARG A 19 0.46 -28.55 32.06
CA ARG A 19 0.40 -27.96 30.73
C ARG A 19 1.67 -28.40 29.99
N LEU A 20 1.85 -29.71 29.92
CA LEU A 20 2.52 -30.30 28.77
C LEU A 20 1.56 -30.12 27.58
N SER A 21 1.71 -29.01 26.88
CA SER A 21 1.39 -28.93 25.47
C SER A 21 2.30 -27.87 24.87
N SER A 22 3.57 -28.24 24.76
CA SER A 22 4.43 -27.73 23.70
C SER A 22 3.83 -28.20 22.37
N GLN A 23 2.69 -27.62 22.00
CA GLN A 23 2.19 -27.71 20.65
C GLN A 23 3.01 -26.71 19.87
N HIS A 24 4.05 -27.24 19.22
CA HIS A 24 4.53 -26.68 17.98
C HIS A 24 3.31 -26.50 17.07
N ALA A 25 2.73 -25.30 17.10
CA ALA A 25 1.88 -24.84 16.03
C ALA A 25 2.80 -24.76 14.82
N PHE A 26 2.81 -25.82 14.01
CA PHE A 26 3.40 -25.78 12.69
C PHE A 26 2.55 -24.80 11.88
N GLU A 27 2.97 -23.54 11.91
CA GLU A 27 2.46 -22.49 11.06
C GLU A 27 2.98 -22.83 9.66
N LYS A 28 2.09 -23.37 8.82
CA LYS A 28 2.32 -23.49 7.38
C LYS A 28 2.92 -22.15 6.92
N PRO A 29 4.08 -22.12 6.24
CA PRO A 29 4.52 -20.89 5.60
C PRO A 29 3.44 -20.52 4.60
N THR A 30 2.66 -19.48 4.93
CA THR A 30 1.79 -18.82 3.97
C THR A 30 2.74 -18.23 2.95
N GLU A 31 2.83 -18.87 1.79
CA GLU A 31 3.60 -18.32 0.67
C GLU A 31 3.21 -16.86 0.50
N PHE A 32 4.22 -16.01 0.59
CA PHE A 32 4.04 -14.58 0.52
C PHE A 32 3.53 -14.24 -0.88
N ILE A 33 2.27 -13.83 -0.98
CA ILE A 33 1.70 -13.39 -2.25
C ILE A 33 2.24 -11.97 -2.50
N ALA A 34 3.26 -11.87 -3.34
CA ALA A 34 3.78 -10.60 -3.81
C ALA A 34 2.68 -9.86 -4.60
N ARG A 35 2.06 -8.88 -3.95
CA ARG A 35 1.10 -7.96 -4.58
C ARG A 35 1.82 -6.77 -5.20
N GLU A 36 1.29 -6.31 -6.32
CA GLU A 36 1.69 -5.05 -6.94
C GLU A 36 1.03 -3.91 -6.17
N ILE A 37 1.83 -3.00 -5.61
CA ILE A 37 1.36 -1.88 -4.79
C ILE A 37 1.53 -0.59 -5.58
N THR A 38 0.43 0.12 -5.81
CA THR A 38 0.48 1.42 -6.46
C THR A 38 1.00 2.49 -5.50
N ILE A 39 2.03 3.23 -5.91
CA ILE A 39 2.63 4.35 -5.18
C ILE A 39 2.20 5.64 -5.90
N SER A 40 1.50 6.50 -5.17
CA SER A 40 1.14 7.86 -5.59
C SER A 40 2.13 8.89 -5.02
N ASP A 41 1.96 10.19 -5.28
CA ASP A 41 2.87 11.21 -4.73
C ASP A 41 2.69 11.47 -3.22
N ALA A 42 1.50 11.17 -2.69
CA ALA A 42 1.23 11.21 -1.25
C ALA A 42 0.68 9.86 -0.78
N ASN A 43 1.54 9.00 -0.22
CA ASN A 43 1.08 7.76 0.42
C ASN A 43 1.26 7.87 1.93
N THR A 44 0.18 7.65 2.69
CA THR A 44 0.30 7.50 4.14
C THR A 44 0.69 6.07 4.50
N VAL A 45 1.27 5.90 5.69
CA VAL A 45 1.55 4.56 6.26
C VAL A 45 0.28 3.71 6.35
N ALA A 46 -0.87 4.32 6.64
CA ALA A 46 -2.17 3.66 6.65
C ALA A 46 -2.57 3.14 5.25
N ASP A 47 -2.38 3.93 4.20
CA ASP A 47 -2.74 3.54 2.84
C ASP A 47 -1.87 2.40 2.33
N LEU A 48 -0.55 2.46 2.59
CA LEU A 48 0.39 1.38 2.25
C LEU A 48 0.02 0.09 2.99
N SER A 49 -0.32 0.19 4.28
CA SER A 49 -0.80 -0.92 5.09
C SER A 49 -2.04 -1.59 4.49
N GLN A 50 -3.01 -0.80 4.03
CA GLN A 50 -4.23 -1.32 3.39
C GLN A 50 -3.92 -2.00 2.05
N LYS A 51 -3.13 -1.37 1.16
CA LYS A 51 -2.75 -1.91 -0.15
C LYS A 51 -1.98 -3.23 -0.02
N MET A 52 -1.07 -3.32 0.96
CA MET A 52 -0.27 -4.52 1.23
C MET A 52 -1.04 -5.58 2.02
N SER A 53 -2.17 -5.21 2.65
CA SER A 53 -2.87 -6.03 3.66
C SER A 53 -1.96 -6.50 4.79
N VAL A 54 -1.03 -5.62 5.17
CA VAL A 54 -0.08 -5.79 6.26
C VAL A 54 -0.52 -4.88 7.41
N LYS A 55 -0.27 -5.27 8.66
CA LYS A 55 -0.59 -4.42 9.81
C LYS A 55 0.30 -3.18 9.83
N SER A 56 -0.28 -2.00 10.08
CA SER A 56 0.48 -0.74 10.12
C SER A 56 1.60 -0.75 11.17
N ALA A 57 1.44 -1.52 12.25
CA ALA A 57 2.48 -1.71 13.26
C ALA A 57 3.75 -2.42 12.75
N GLU A 58 3.64 -3.30 11.74
CA GLU A 58 4.79 -3.98 11.13
C GLU A 58 5.56 -3.02 10.21
N ILE A 59 4.83 -2.21 9.45
CA ILE A 59 5.38 -1.14 8.60
C ILE A 59 6.13 -0.11 9.44
N VAL A 60 5.54 0.36 10.55
CA VAL A 60 6.19 1.32 11.46
C VAL A 60 7.47 0.74 12.09
N LYS A 61 7.49 -0.56 12.42
CA LYS A 61 8.70 -1.23 12.91
C LYS A 61 9.81 -1.27 11.86
N LEU A 62 9.44 -1.55 10.61
CA LEU A 62 10.39 -1.58 9.51
C LEU A 62 11.00 -0.20 9.27
N LEU A 63 10.17 0.84 9.21
CA LEU A 63 10.61 2.24 9.09
C LEU A 63 11.55 2.64 10.23
N PHE A 64 11.25 2.20 11.47
CA PHE A 64 12.11 2.44 12.61
C PHE A 64 13.49 1.79 12.46
N ASN A 65 13.55 0.55 11.94
CA ASN A 65 14.81 -0.14 11.65
C ASN A 65 15.62 0.57 10.54
N MET A 66 14.94 1.22 9.60
CA MET A 66 15.55 2.04 8.55
C MET A 66 15.98 3.44 9.04
N GLY A 67 15.73 3.78 10.31
CA GLY A 67 16.05 5.08 10.90
C GLY A 67 15.03 6.18 10.60
N VAL A 68 13.90 5.85 9.98
CA VAL A 68 12.82 6.79 9.65
C VAL A 68 11.74 6.70 10.74
N MET A 69 11.61 7.75 11.55
CA MET A 69 10.51 7.84 12.50
C MET A 69 9.26 8.34 11.79
N ALA A 70 8.27 7.46 11.65
CA ALA A 70 6.98 7.79 11.04
C ALA A 70 5.78 7.37 11.89
N THR A 71 4.69 8.13 11.79
CA THR A 71 3.39 7.80 12.41
C THR A 71 2.40 7.25 11.37
N ILE A 72 1.30 6.65 11.82
CA ILE A 72 0.30 5.97 10.95
C ILE A 72 -0.25 6.90 9.85
N ASN A 73 -0.41 8.19 10.15
CA ASN A 73 -1.00 9.17 9.23
C ASN A 73 0.06 10.02 8.53
N GLN A 74 1.34 9.70 8.69
CA GLN A 74 2.40 10.46 8.06
C GLN A 74 2.52 10.09 6.59
N ILE A 75 2.66 11.11 5.76
CA ILE A 75 2.95 10.97 4.34
C ILE A 75 4.42 10.58 4.20
N LEU A 76 4.67 9.50 3.47
CA LEU A 76 6.00 9.06 3.09
C LEU A 76 6.31 9.51 1.67
N ASP A 77 7.58 9.83 1.44
CA ASP A 77 8.13 10.06 0.12
C ASP A 77 8.13 8.76 -0.71
N ARG A 78 8.23 8.94 -2.02
CA ARG A 78 8.24 7.85 -3.00
C ARG A 78 9.39 6.89 -2.77
N ASP A 79 10.58 7.40 -2.49
CA ASP A 79 11.79 6.58 -2.34
C ASP A 79 11.70 5.70 -1.09
N THR A 80 11.32 6.28 0.06
CA THR A 80 11.08 5.51 1.29
C THR A 80 9.95 4.49 1.13
N SER A 81 8.85 4.86 0.46
CA SER A 81 7.73 3.95 0.21
C SER A 81 8.13 2.75 -0.64
N THR A 82 8.95 2.99 -1.67
CA THR A 82 9.47 1.96 -2.58
C THR A 82 10.35 0.98 -1.83
N LEU A 83 11.31 1.49 -1.07
CA LEU A 83 12.24 0.67 -0.30
C LEU A 83 11.49 -0.19 0.73
N LEU A 84 10.47 0.37 1.38
CA LEU A 84 9.61 -0.37 2.30
C LEU A 84 8.86 -1.51 1.60
N ILE A 85 8.27 -1.25 0.44
CA ILE A 85 7.52 -2.24 -0.34
C ILE A 85 8.44 -3.39 -0.78
N GLU A 86 9.64 -3.08 -1.25
CA GLU A 86 10.64 -4.07 -1.67
C GLU A 86 11.13 -4.94 -0.51
N GLU A 87 11.41 -4.33 0.64
CA GLU A 87 11.84 -5.05 1.85
C GLU A 87 10.75 -5.99 2.38
N MET A 88 9.48 -5.62 2.20
CA MET A 88 8.35 -6.50 2.49
C MET A 88 8.12 -7.56 1.40
N GLY A 89 8.83 -7.55 0.27
CA GLY A 89 8.72 -8.52 -0.82
C GLY A 89 7.63 -8.20 -1.86
N HIS A 90 7.03 -7.02 -1.80
CA HIS A 90 6.03 -6.55 -2.76
C HIS A 90 6.69 -5.85 -3.96
N LYS A 91 5.92 -5.66 -5.04
CA LYS A 91 6.41 -4.93 -6.23
C LYS A 91 5.83 -3.51 -6.26
N PRO A 92 6.66 -2.46 -6.24
CA PRO A 92 6.19 -1.08 -6.36
C PRO A 92 5.79 -0.77 -7.80
N LYS A 93 4.61 -0.18 -7.98
CA LYS A 93 4.14 0.37 -9.26
C LYS A 93 3.87 1.85 -9.12
N TYR A 94 4.60 2.67 -9.85
CA TYR A 94 4.38 4.10 -9.84
C TYR A 94 3.26 4.47 -10.79
N VAL A 95 2.29 5.23 -10.29
CA VAL A 95 1.23 5.79 -11.11
C VAL A 95 1.32 7.31 -10.92
N SER A 96 1.97 7.98 -11.88
CA SER A 96 1.85 9.44 -11.99
C SER A 96 0.47 9.75 -12.55
N GLU A 97 -0.17 10.83 -12.09
CA GLU A 97 -1.41 11.34 -12.68
C GLU A 97 -1.18 11.69 -14.17
N ASP A 98 0.03 12.13 -14.52
CA ASP A 98 0.44 12.38 -15.92
C ASP A 98 0.35 11.15 -16.80
N ALA A 99 0.55 9.93 -16.25
CA ALA A 99 0.53 8.71 -17.06
C ALA A 99 -0.87 8.38 -17.57
N ILE A 100 -1.92 8.81 -16.86
CA ILE A 100 -3.31 8.66 -17.30
C ILE A 100 -3.61 9.67 -18.40
N GLU A 101 -3.14 10.92 -18.25
CA GLU A 101 -3.29 11.96 -19.26
C GLU A 101 -2.51 11.62 -20.55
N GLU A 102 -1.31 11.09 -20.43
CA GLU A 102 -0.47 10.64 -21.56
C GLU A 102 -1.09 9.42 -22.26
N GLN A 103 -1.62 8.44 -21.52
CA GLN A 103 -2.37 7.33 -22.12
C GLN A 103 -3.64 7.78 -22.83
N LEU A 104 -4.35 8.77 -22.28
CA LEU A 104 -5.52 9.36 -22.94
C LEU A 104 -5.11 10.13 -24.20
N ALA A 105 -4.02 10.92 -24.14
CA ALA A 105 -3.47 11.63 -25.28
C ALA A 105 -2.99 10.67 -26.39
N ASP A 106 -2.37 9.55 -26.04
CA ASP A 106 -1.97 8.50 -26.99
C ASP A 106 -3.19 7.81 -27.61
N SER A 107 -4.24 7.53 -26.82
CA SER A 107 -5.49 6.96 -27.36
C SER A 107 -6.20 7.92 -28.32
N LEU A 108 -6.21 9.22 -28.02
CA LEU A 108 -6.75 10.26 -28.89
C LEU A 108 -5.88 10.43 -30.14
N SER A 109 -4.55 10.33 -30.01
CA SER A 109 -3.62 10.42 -31.13
C SER A 109 -3.71 9.20 -32.06
N ALA A 110 -3.96 8.01 -31.52
CA ALA A 110 -4.20 6.80 -32.30
C ALA A 110 -5.50 6.88 -33.13
N GLU A 111 -6.55 7.55 -32.62
CA GLU A 111 -7.77 7.83 -33.39
C GLU A 111 -7.57 8.94 -34.43
N ILE A 112 -6.69 9.91 -34.20
CA ILE A 112 -6.47 11.07 -35.09
C ILE A 112 -5.42 10.77 -36.18
N GLY A 113 -4.54 9.77 -35.99
CA GLY A 113 -3.39 9.52 -36.86
C GLY A 113 -3.45 8.28 -37.76
N ALA A 114 -4.48 7.43 -37.66
CA ALA A 114 -4.49 6.16 -38.39
C ALA A 114 -4.93 6.28 -39.87
N GLU A 115 -5.63 7.35 -40.24
CA GLU A 115 -6.01 7.61 -41.62
C GLU A 115 -5.60 9.03 -42.02
N GLU A 116 -4.48 9.17 -42.75
CA GLU A 116 -4.22 10.37 -43.54
C GLU A 116 -5.31 10.47 -44.61
N ILE A 117 -6.40 11.16 -44.27
CA ILE A 117 -7.52 11.37 -45.20
C ILE A 117 -7.10 12.46 -46.18
N VAL A 118 -7.05 12.12 -47.47
CA VAL A 118 -6.88 13.12 -48.53
C VAL A 118 -8.10 14.03 -48.53
N ARG A 119 -7.96 15.22 -47.93
CA ARG A 119 -9.01 16.25 -47.88
C ARG A 119 -8.76 17.31 -48.94
N ALA A 120 -9.85 17.83 -49.50
CA ALA A 120 -9.78 18.94 -50.44
C ALA A 120 -9.20 20.19 -49.76
N PRO A 121 -8.42 21.03 -50.48
CA PRO A 121 -7.91 22.28 -49.94
C PRO A 121 -9.07 23.23 -49.63
N VAL A 122 -9.07 23.80 -48.42
CA VAL A 122 -10.01 24.85 -48.04
C VAL A 122 -9.35 26.19 -48.34
N VAL A 123 -9.87 26.89 -49.35
CA VAL A 123 -9.42 28.23 -49.73
C VAL A 123 -10.55 29.20 -49.43
N THR A 124 -10.25 30.25 -48.67
CA THR A 124 -11.18 31.36 -48.45
C THR A 124 -10.54 32.63 -48.99
N VAL A 125 -11.16 33.21 -50.01
CA VAL A 125 -10.77 34.50 -50.57
C VAL A 125 -11.74 35.53 -50.02
N MET A 126 -11.22 36.48 -49.24
CA MET A 126 -11.99 37.63 -48.75
C MET A 126 -11.36 38.91 -49.31
N GLY A 127 -12.19 39.82 -49.83
CA GLY A 127 -11.76 41.06 -50.46
C GLY A 127 -12.84 42.14 -50.42
N HIS A 128 -12.43 43.39 -50.62
CA HIS A 128 -13.33 44.54 -50.83
C HIS A 128 -13.92 44.51 -52.26
N VAL A 129 -14.94 45.33 -52.52
CA VAL A 129 -15.47 45.51 -53.89
C VAL A 129 -14.30 45.97 -54.78
N ASP A 130 -14.06 45.24 -55.87
CA ASP A 130 -13.03 45.44 -56.91
C ASP A 130 -11.67 44.72 -56.79
N HIS A 131 -11.52 43.69 -55.95
CA HIS A 131 -10.32 42.83 -55.99
C HIS A 131 -10.66 41.39 -56.41
N GLY A 132 -10.23 41.02 -57.62
CA GLY A 132 -10.04 39.64 -58.07
C GLY A 132 -8.58 39.24 -57.89
#